data_AF-A0A6V8K056-F1
#
_entry.id   AF-A0A6V8K056-F1
#
_cell.length_a   1.000
_cell.length_b   1.000
_cell.length_c   1.000
_cell.angle_alpha   90.00
_cell.angle_beta   90.00
_cell.angle_gamma   90.00
#
_symmetry.space_group_name_H-M   'P 1'
#
loop_
_entity.id
_entity.type
_entity.pdbx_description
1 polymer ?
#
loop_
_entity_poly.entity_id
_entity_poly.type
_entity_poly.pdbx_seq_one_letter_code
_entity_poly.pdbx_strand_id
1 'polypeptide(L)'
;MDLVDLSRRVARLDAALRPIATQEVPLDDLAGWMERMRAAPPAVEQAGVAEESAVVLRALIQVYAEGGEAERAAVRALFDRYTSFRWAAHLPERPDSAAGLRTQLLHLSARDHDGDTRDELLRLRDLLAEARAAGVDADTVLAEVAALSSDVDRYGMGSIRSILIGCLRTPHHPGQRGRPDI
;
A
#
# COMPACT_ATOMS: atom_id res chain seq x y z
N MET A 1 -19.56 -7.33 2.62
CA MET A 1 -19.07 -7.97 3.86
C MET A 1 -19.06 -6.92 4.95
N ASP A 2 -19.46 -7.26 6.17
CA ASP A 2 -19.33 -6.33 7.30
C ASP A 2 -17.90 -6.39 7.91
N LEU A 3 -17.59 -5.45 8.80
CA LEU A 3 -16.28 -5.35 9.45
C LEU A 3 -15.93 -6.55 10.35
N VAL A 4 -16.93 -7.24 10.89
CA VAL A 4 -16.71 -8.41 11.77
C VAL A 4 -16.26 -9.60 10.93
N ASP A 5 -16.92 -9.84 9.81
CA ASP A 5 -16.50 -10.84 8.83
C ASP A 5 -15.13 -10.51 8.26
N LEU A 6 -14.89 -9.27 7.83
CA LEU A 6 -13.60 -8.83 7.30
C LEU A 6 -12.48 -9.07 8.32
N SER A 7 -12.68 -8.70 9.59
CA SER A 7 -11.70 -8.94 10.66
C SER A 7 -11.33 -10.41 10.80
N ARG A 8 -12.32 -11.31 10.76
CA ARG A 8 -12.08 -12.77 10.81
C ARG A 8 -11.30 -13.27 9.59
N ARG A 9 -11.63 -12.77 8.39
CA ARG A 9 -10.95 -13.19 7.15
C ARG A 9 -9.51 -12.68 7.12
N VAL A 10 -9.27 -11.43 7.50
CA VAL A 10 -7.92 -10.87 7.62
C VAL A 10 -7.09 -11.68 8.60
N ALA A 11 -7.64 -12.04 9.77
CA ALA A 11 -6.93 -12.88 10.75
C ALA A 11 -6.50 -14.25 10.18
N ARG A 12 -7.36 -14.89 9.37
CA ARG A 12 -7.02 -16.17 8.72
C ARG A 12 -5.94 -16.00 7.65
N LEU A 13 -6.03 -14.95 6.83
CA LEU A 13 -5.04 -14.65 5.81
C LEU A 13 -3.68 -14.33 6.43
N ASP A 14 -3.66 -13.53 7.49
CA ASP A 14 -2.43 -13.20 8.23
C ASP A 14 -1.76 -14.46 8.79
N ALA A 15 -2.54 -15.36 9.39
CA ALA A 15 -2.03 -16.63 9.90
C ALA A 15 -1.45 -17.53 8.77
N ALA A 16 -2.06 -17.53 7.59
CA ALA A 16 -1.56 -18.28 6.43
C ALA A 16 -0.26 -17.68 5.85
N LEU A 17 -0.12 -16.36 5.89
CA LEU A 17 1.04 -15.63 5.37
C LEU A 17 2.21 -15.59 6.35
N ARG A 18 1.95 -15.70 7.66
CA ARG A 18 2.93 -15.56 8.72
C ARG A 18 4.18 -16.44 8.55
N PRO A 19 4.10 -17.74 8.21
CA PRO A 19 5.29 -18.58 8.06
C PRO A 19 6.26 -18.07 6.99
N ILE A 20 5.75 -17.43 5.94
CA ILE A 20 6.54 -16.83 4.86
C ILE A 20 7.12 -15.49 5.34
N ALA A 21 6.29 -14.66 5.96
CA ALA A 21 6.68 -13.34 6.43
C ALA A 21 7.75 -13.37 7.54
N THR A 22 7.76 -14.42 8.37
CA THR A 22 8.70 -14.57 9.49
C THR A 22 9.81 -15.58 9.20
N GLN A 23 10.02 -15.96 7.94
CA GLN A 23 11.09 -16.86 7.57
C GLN A 23 12.45 -16.20 7.85
N GLU A 24 13.32 -16.89 8.59
CA GLU A 24 14.65 -16.38 8.90
C GLU A 24 15.54 -16.33 7.65
N VAL A 25 16.38 -15.29 7.60
CA VAL A 25 17.38 -15.12 6.53
C VAL A 25 18.64 -15.92 6.91
N PRO A 26 19.02 -16.94 6.13
CA PRO A 26 20.25 -17.69 6.36
C PRO A 26 21.46 -16.83 5.96
N LEU A 27 22.23 -16.40 6.96
CA LEU A 27 23.38 -15.51 6.77
C LEU A 27 24.60 -16.22 6.16
N ASP A 28 24.64 -17.56 6.25
CA ASP A 28 25.68 -18.44 5.72
C ASP A 28 25.53 -18.76 4.22
N ASP A 29 24.32 -18.61 3.67
CA ASP A 29 23.99 -18.75 2.23
C ASP A 29 23.17 -17.55 1.73
N LEU A 30 23.65 -16.33 1.97
CA LEU A 30 22.92 -15.13 1.55
C LEU A 30 22.73 -15.07 0.03
N ALA A 31 23.73 -15.48 -0.75
CA ALA A 31 23.66 -15.46 -2.21
C ALA A 31 22.61 -16.43 -2.76
N GLY A 32 22.63 -17.69 -2.31
CA GLY A 32 21.62 -18.68 -2.70
C GLY A 32 20.24 -18.31 -2.19
N TRP A 33 20.13 -17.72 -0.99
CA TRP A 33 18.87 -17.22 -0.47
C TRP A 33 18.29 -16.09 -1.32
N MET A 34 19.10 -15.11 -1.74
CA MET A 34 18.66 -14.03 -2.63
C MET A 34 18.21 -14.52 -4.01
N GLU A 35 18.83 -15.59 -4.53
CA GLU A 35 18.40 -16.21 -5.79
C GLU A 35 17.04 -16.90 -5.63
N ARG A 36 16.87 -17.70 -4.57
CA ARG A 36 15.58 -18.33 -4.23
C ARG A 36 14.48 -17.30 -4.04
N MET A 37 14.76 -16.20 -3.33
CA MET A 37 13.79 -15.12 -3.10
C MET A 37 13.39 -14.41 -4.38
N ARG A 38 14.31 -14.21 -5.33
CA ARG A 38 13.99 -13.60 -6.64
C ARG A 38 13.15 -14.51 -7.53
N ALA A 39 13.32 -15.83 -7.41
CA ALA A 39 12.57 -16.82 -8.18
C ALA A 39 11.22 -17.20 -7.53
N ALA A 40 11.04 -16.90 -6.24
CA ALA A 40 9.84 -17.26 -5.51
C ALA A 40 8.62 -16.46 -6.01
N PRO A 41 7.43 -17.09 -6.10
CA PRO A 41 6.22 -16.35 -6.46
C PRO A 41 5.81 -15.40 -5.31
N PRO A 42 4.90 -14.45 -5.55
CA PRO A 42 4.36 -13.60 -4.49
C PRO A 42 3.85 -14.40 -3.29
N ALA A 43 4.00 -13.88 -2.06
CA ALA A 43 3.66 -14.62 -0.83
C ALA A 43 2.19 -15.08 -0.78
N VAL A 44 1.27 -14.30 -1.33
CA VAL A 44 -0.16 -14.67 -1.43
C VAL A 44 -0.39 -15.85 -2.39
N GLU A 45 0.45 -16.03 -3.40
CA GLU A 45 0.40 -17.18 -4.30
C GLU A 45 1.04 -18.41 -3.63
N GLN A 46 2.18 -18.24 -2.97
CA GLN A 46 2.84 -19.29 -2.19
C GLN A 46 1.92 -19.89 -1.12
N ALA A 47 1.15 -19.03 -0.44
CA ALA A 47 0.19 -19.45 0.58
C ALA A 47 -1.15 -19.95 0.00
N GLY A 48 -1.36 -19.88 -1.33
CA GLY A 48 -2.61 -20.31 -1.98
C GLY A 48 -3.82 -19.42 -1.66
N VAL A 49 -3.60 -18.16 -1.28
CA VAL A 49 -4.63 -17.22 -0.82
C VAL A 49 -4.78 -15.98 -1.70
N ALA A 50 -4.18 -15.97 -2.89
CA ALA A 50 -4.16 -14.79 -3.78
C ALA A 50 -5.57 -14.22 -4.07
N GLU A 51 -6.51 -15.07 -4.48
CA GLU A 51 -7.87 -14.64 -4.80
C GLU A 51 -8.62 -14.11 -3.56
N GLU A 52 -8.58 -14.87 -2.46
CA GLU A 52 -9.23 -14.47 -1.21
C GLU A 52 -8.64 -13.16 -0.67
N SER A 53 -7.31 -13.01 -0.72
CA SER A 53 -6.61 -11.80 -0.30
C SER A 53 -7.06 -10.58 -1.11
N ALA A 54 -7.18 -10.71 -2.43
CA ALA A 54 -7.63 -9.61 -3.28
C ALA A 54 -9.10 -9.22 -3.00
N VAL A 55 -9.98 -10.21 -2.76
CA VAL A 55 -11.38 -9.98 -2.39
C VAL A 55 -11.50 -9.25 -1.05
N VAL A 56 -10.78 -9.72 -0.02
CA VAL A 56 -10.79 -9.10 1.31
C VAL A 56 -10.20 -7.70 1.26
N LEU A 57 -9.09 -7.52 0.55
CA LEU A 57 -8.45 -6.21 0.43
C LEU A 57 -9.37 -5.20 -0.27
N ARG A 58 -10.00 -5.55 -1.40
CA ARG A 58 -10.97 -4.67 -2.07
C ARG A 58 -12.12 -4.27 -1.17
N ALA A 59 -12.64 -5.21 -0.38
CA ALA A 59 -13.72 -4.91 0.55
C ALA A 59 -13.29 -4.01 1.71
N LEU A 60 -12.06 -4.17 2.25
CA LEU A 60 -11.51 -3.23 3.23
C LEU A 60 -11.37 -1.83 2.66
N ILE A 61 -10.88 -1.70 1.43
CA ILE A 61 -10.76 -0.40 0.75
C ILE A 61 -12.13 0.25 0.51
N GLN A 62 -13.13 -0.54 0.15
CA GLN A 62 -14.49 -0.05 0.01
C GLN A 62 -15.04 0.48 1.35
N VAL A 63 -14.90 -0.30 2.44
CA VAL A 63 -15.32 0.15 3.78
C VAL A 63 -14.58 1.41 4.21
N TYR A 64 -13.29 1.52 3.91
CA TYR A 64 -12.50 2.72 4.19
C TYR A 64 -12.98 3.96 3.41
N ALA A 65 -13.32 3.76 2.13
CA ALA A 65 -13.74 4.84 1.24
C ALA A 65 -15.15 5.35 1.54
N GLU A 66 -16.07 4.46 1.87
CA GLU A 66 -17.50 4.75 2.05
C GLU A 66 -17.89 4.98 3.52
N GLY A 67 -17.10 4.45 4.46
CA GLY A 67 -17.38 4.49 5.89
C GLY A 67 -17.17 5.87 6.53
N GLY A 68 -17.60 5.97 7.79
CA GLY A 68 -17.27 7.11 8.65
C GLY A 68 -15.87 6.98 9.26
N GLU A 69 -15.56 7.88 10.19
CA GLU A 69 -14.25 7.88 10.83
C GLU A 69 -14.03 6.64 11.71
N ALA A 70 -15.10 6.12 12.34
CA ALA A 70 -15.03 4.91 13.14
C ALA A 70 -14.67 3.69 12.29
N GLU A 71 -15.28 3.53 11.11
CA GLU A 71 -14.98 2.46 10.17
C GLU A 71 -13.56 2.59 9.61
N ARG A 72 -13.15 3.80 9.22
CA ARG A 72 -11.77 4.06 8.76
C ARG A 72 -10.74 3.73 9.83
N ALA A 73 -10.98 4.12 11.08
CA ALA A 73 -10.13 3.78 12.21
C ALA A 73 -10.07 2.27 12.44
N ALA A 74 -11.20 1.56 12.32
CA ALA A 74 -11.23 0.11 12.45
C ALA A 74 -10.42 -0.60 11.34
N VAL A 75 -10.52 -0.12 10.08
CA VAL A 75 -9.70 -0.66 8.98
C VAL A 75 -8.21 -0.43 9.24
N ARG A 76 -7.80 0.77 9.66
CA ARG A 76 -6.40 1.05 10.02
C ARG A 76 -5.92 0.13 11.15
N ALA A 77 -6.76 -0.10 12.16
CA ALA A 77 -6.43 -1.01 13.27
C ALA A 77 -6.27 -2.47 12.82
N LEU A 78 -6.97 -2.92 11.77
CA LEU A 78 -6.76 -4.25 11.20
C LEU A 78 -5.40 -4.37 10.53
N PHE A 79 -5.00 -3.38 9.71
CA PHE A 79 -3.68 -3.37 9.09
C PHE A 79 -2.54 -3.28 10.11
N ASP A 80 -2.74 -2.52 11.19
CA ASP A 80 -1.79 -2.40 12.30
C ASP A 80 -1.59 -3.72 13.03
N ARG A 81 -2.69 -4.45 13.31
CA ARG A 81 -2.67 -5.72 14.03
C ARG A 81 -2.13 -6.88 13.21
N TYR A 82 -2.48 -6.97 11.92
CA TYR A 82 -2.23 -8.14 11.07
C TYR A 82 -1.13 -7.83 10.05
N THR A 83 0.11 -7.85 10.55
CA THR A 83 1.29 -7.34 9.82
C THR A 83 1.73 -8.21 8.65
N SER A 84 1.49 -9.52 8.70
CA SER A 84 1.84 -10.43 7.59
C SER A 84 0.87 -10.23 6.42
N PHE A 85 -0.41 -10.05 6.72
CA PHE A 85 -1.41 -9.65 5.73
C PHE A 85 -1.07 -8.27 5.14
N ARG A 86 -0.80 -7.28 5.99
CA ARG A 86 -0.42 -5.92 5.56
C ARG A 86 0.82 -5.88 4.66
N TRP A 87 1.79 -6.77 4.91
CA TRP A 87 3.01 -6.89 4.13
C TRP A 87 2.76 -7.51 2.75
N ALA A 88 1.99 -8.61 2.68
CA ALA A 88 1.84 -9.38 1.44
C ALA A 88 0.68 -8.90 0.55
N ALA A 89 -0.40 -8.40 1.14
CA ALA A 89 -1.63 -8.11 0.41
C ALA A 89 -1.46 -6.89 -0.51
N HIS A 90 -1.76 -7.08 -1.79
CA HIS A 90 -1.66 -6.04 -2.80
C HIS A 90 -2.84 -6.11 -3.76
N LEU A 91 -3.09 -4.97 -4.40
CA LEU A 91 -4.13 -4.79 -5.41
C LEU A 91 -3.46 -4.76 -6.78
N PRO A 92 -3.91 -5.56 -7.77
CA PRO A 92 -3.33 -5.59 -9.12
C PRO A 92 -3.63 -4.33 -9.95
N GLU A 93 -4.55 -3.48 -9.50
CA GLU A 93 -4.99 -2.26 -10.19
C GLU A 93 -3.81 -1.31 -10.42
N ARG A 94 -3.54 -0.98 -11.68
CA ARG A 94 -2.49 -0.01 -12.03
C ARG A 94 -2.97 1.43 -11.85
N PRO A 95 -2.08 2.38 -11.58
CA PRO A 95 -2.44 3.79 -11.44
C PRO A 95 -2.61 4.50 -12.81
N ASP A 96 -2.91 3.78 -13.89
CA ASP A 96 -3.05 4.32 -15.26
C ASP A 96 -4.43 4.95 -15.55
N SER A 97 -5.31 4.96 -14.55
CA SER A 97 -6.61 5.63 -14.57
C SER A 97 -6.88 6.30 -13.22
N ALA A 98 -7.80 7.26 -13.18
CA ALA A 98 -8.19 7.93 -11.93
C ALA A 98 -8.71 6.92 -10.88
N ALA A 99 -9.51 5.93 -11.30
CA ALA A 99 -10.03 4.89 -10.42
C ALA A 99 -8.92 3.96 -9.89
N GLY A 100 -7.97 3.59 -10.74
CA GLY A 100 -6.81 2.78 -10.35
C GLY A 100 -5.89 3.51 -9.38
N LEU A 101 -5.56 4.77 -9.67
CA LEU A 101 -4.77 5.63 -8.77
C LEU A 101 -5.49 5.82 -7.42
N ARG A 102 -6.79 6.11 -7.45
CA ARG A 102 -7.60 6.28 -6.22
C ARG A 102 -7.54 5.03 -5.35
N THR A 103 -7.71 3.86 -5.97
CA THR A 103 -7.66 2.58 -5.27
C THR A 103 -6.30 2.35 -4.60
N GLN A 104 -5.20 2.61 -5.30
CA GLN A 104 -3.84 2.48 -4.75
C GLN A 104 -3.58 3.49 -3.62
N LEU A 105 -4.03 4.74 -3.75
CA LEU A 105 -3.87 5.76 -2.72
C LEU A 105 -4.75 5.49 -1.49
N LEU A 106 -5.97 4.98 -1.66
CA LEU A 106 -6.81 4.54 -0.54
C LEU A 106 -6.15 3.38 0.22
N HIS A 107 -5.54 2.44 -0.50
CA HIS A 107 -4.80 1.35 0.13
C HIS A 107 -3.58 1.85 0.91
N LEU A 108 -2.79 2.75 0.33
CA LEU A 108 -1.69 3.42 1.04
C LEU A 108 -2.21 4.12 2.31
N SER A 109 -3.29 4.89 2.18
CA SER A 109 -3.90 5.63 3.30
C SER A 109 -4.44 4.72 4.41
N ALA A 110 -5.11 3.62 4.04
CA ALA A 110 -5.65 2.66 5.00
C ALA A 110 -4.57 1.91 5.78
N ARG A 111 -3.35 1.78 5.25
CA ARG A 111 -2.20 1.20 5.98
C ARG A 111 -1.62 2.16 7.02
N ASP A 112 -1.87 3.47 6.89
CA ASP A 112 -1.53 4.52 7.87
C ASP A 112 -0.10 4.47 8.40
N HIS A 113 0.87 4.62 7.50
CA HIS A 113 2.31 4.49 7.70
C HIS A 113 2.81 3.08 7.98
N ASP A 114 3.50 2.50 7.01
CA ASP A 114 4.26 1.26 7.20
C ASP A 114 5.41 1.37 8.21
N GLY A 115 6.02 0.23 8.56
CA GLY A 115 7.21 0.17 9.42
C GLY A 115 8.41 0.95 8.89
N ASP A 116 8.47 1.23 7.58
CA ASP A 116 9.43 2.17 6.96
C ASP A 116 8.69 3.24 6.14
N THR A 117 8.60 4.45 6.68
CA THR A 117 7.97 5.60 5.99
C THR A 117 8.68 5.97 4.69
N ARG A 118 9.97 5.65 4.51
CA ARG A 118 10.69 5.97 3.27
C ARG A 118 10.20 5.14 2.10
N ASP A 119 9.99 3.84 2.30
CA ASP A 119 9.47 2.95 1.27
C ASP A 119 8.06 3.38 0.85
N GLU A 120 7.25 3.84 1.80
CA GLU A 120 5.93 4.38 1.53
C GLU A 120 5.98 5.66 0.68
N LEU A 121 6.90 6.59 0.99
CA LEU A 121 7.12 7.80 0.21
C LEU A 121 7.65 7.50 -1.20
N LEU A 122 8.55 6.52 -1.35
CA LEU A 122 9.04 6.07 -2.65
C LEU A 122 7.90 5.46 -3.47
N ARG A 123 7.08 4.59 -2.86
CA ARG A 123 5.90 4.02 -3.52
C ARG A 123 4.91 5.10 -3.95
N LEU A 124 4.62 6.08 -3.09
CA LEU A 124 3.74 7.21 -3.44
C LEU A 124 4.29 7.99 -4.63
N ARG A 125 5.59 8.31 -4.63
CA ARG A 125 6.24 8.99 -5.76
C ARG A 125 6.07 8.21 -7.06
N ASP A 126 6.31 6.90 -7.03
CA ASP A 126 6.27 6.05 -8.22
C ASP A 126 4.83 5.92 -8.75
N LEU A 127 3.84 5.74 -7.87
CA LEU A 127 2.41 5.75 -8.24
C LEU A 127 1.99 7.04 -8.95
N LEU A 128 2.40 8.20 -8.41
CA LEU A 128 2.09 9.50 -8.99
C LEU A 128 2.80 9.72 -10.33
N ALA A 129 4.05 9.26 -10.46
CA ALA A 129 4.79 9.34 -11.71
C ALA A 129 4.13 8.50 -12.81
N GLU A 130 3.73 7.25 -12.50
CA GLU A 130 3.01 6.39 -13.43
C GLU A 130 1.66 6.99 -13.85
N ALA A 131 0.87 7.50 -12.90
CA ALA A 131 -0.43 8.10 -13.19
C ALA A 131 -0.32 9.34 -14.09
N ARG A 132 0.63 10.22 -13.79
CA ARG A 132 0.89 11.41 -14.59
C ARG A 132 1.37 11.06 -15.99
N ALA A 133 2.21 10.03 -16.13
CA ALA A 133 2.64 9.54 -17.43
C ALA A 133 1.47 8.98 -18.26
N ALA A 134 0.43 8.45 -17.61
CA ALA A 134 -0.81 8.01 -18.24
C ALA A 134 -1.83 9.15 -18.48
N GLY A 135 -1.51 10.40 -18.11
CA GLY A 135 -2.40 11.55 -18.29
C GLY A 135 -3.52 11.66 -17.25
N VAL A 136 -3.41 10.95 -16.12
CA VAL A 136 -4.35 11.05 -15.01
C VAL A 136 -4.15 12.37 -14.26
N ASP A 137 -5.26 13.05 -13.95
CA ASP A 137 -5.26 14.19 -13.01
C ASP A 137 -5.05 13.70 -11.58
N ALA A 138 -3.78 13.48 -11.24
CA ALA A 138 -3.38 12.95 -9.95
C ALA A 138 -3.70 13.90 -8.79
N ASP A 139 -3.75 15.21 -9.04
CA ASP A 139 -3.93 16.22 -7.99
C ASP A 139 -5.37 16.20 -7.45
N THR A 140 -6.36 16.02 -8.33
CA THR A 140 -7.75 15.79 -7.91
C THR A 140 -7.87 14.55 -7.04
N VAL A 141 -7.28 13.42 -7.46
CA VAL A 141 -7.36 12.16 -6.69
C VAL A 141 -6.63 12.26 -5.35
N LEU A 142 -5.47 12.94 -5.31
CA LEU A 142 -4.73 13.20 -4.08
C LEU A 142 -5.57 14.00 -3.07
N ALA A 143 -6.23 15.06 -3.51
CA ALA A 143 -7.07 15.89 -2.64
C ALA A 143 -8.24 15.09 -2.04
N GLU A 144 -8.90 14.26 -2.86
CA GLU A 144 -9.98 13.37 -2.41
C GLU A 144 -9.51 12.39 -1.33
N VAL A 145 -8.39 11.69 -1.57
CA VAL A 145 -7.89 10.69 -0.62
C VAL A 145 -7.29 11.34 0.63
N ALA A 146 -6.67 12.52 0.50
CA ALA A 146 -6.19 13.28 1.65
C ALA A 146 -7.32 13.64 2.62
N ALA A 147 -8.50 14.00 2.12
CA ALA A 147 -9.67 14.30 2.95
C ALA A 147 -10.16 13.10 3.78
N LEU A 148 -9.94 11.87 3.30
CA LEU A 148 -10.29 10.63 4.00
C LEU A 148 -9.16 10.12 4.91
N SER A 149 -7.95 10.62 4.72
CA SER A 149 -6.76 10.12 5.40
C SER A 149 -6.66 10.60 6.84
N SER A 150 -6.03 9.77 7.67
CA SER A 150 -5.66 10.09 9.05
C SER A 150 -4.79 11.34 9.11
N ASP A 151 -5.02 12.18 10.11
CA ASP A 151 -4.20 13.35 10.44
C ASP A 151 -3.21 13.09 11.60
N VAL A 152 -3.13 11.84 12.09
CA VAL A 152 -2.23 11.43 13.17
C VAL A 152 -0.80 11.28 12.66
N ASP A 153 0.14 12.01 13.27
CA ASP A 153 1.57 11.85 13.03
C ASP A 153 2.16 10.83 14.01
N ARG A 154 2.22 9.56 13.58
CA ARG A 154 2.65 8.45 14.45
C ARG A 154 4.15 8.45 14.74
N TYR A 155 4.96 8.96 13.81
CA TYR A 155 6.41 8.77 13.80
C TYR A 155 7.21 10.08 13.69
N GLY A 156 6.55 11.24 13.77
CA GLY A 156 7.19 12.56 13.64
C GLY A 156 7.58 12.92 12.21
N MET A 157 7.03 12.22 11.22
CA MET A 157 7.33 12.41 9.79
C MET A 157 6.16 13.06 9.04
N GLY A 158 5.14 13.49 9.77
CA GLY A 158 3.86 13.96 9.24
C GLY A 158 2.86 12.82 9.05
N SER A 159 1.57 13.13 9.18
CA SER A 159 0.48 12.20 8.90
C SER A 159 0.33 11.92 7.41
N ILE A 160 -0.29 10.80 7.04
CA ILE A 160 -0.65 10.49 5.64
C ILE A 160 -1.39 11.66 5.00
N ARG A 161 -2.37 12.26 5.68
CA ARG A 161 -3.07 13.44 5.16
C ARG A 161 -2.10 14.56 4.80
N SER A 162 -1.17 14.89 5.70
CA SER A 162 -0.20 15.97 5.47
C SER A 162 0.78 15.65 4.33
N ILE A 163 1.19 14.38 4.18
CA ILE A 163 2.06 13.92 3.09
C ILE A 163 1.34 14.05 1.75
N LEU A 164 0.10 13.56 1.64
CA LEU A 164 -0.68 13.66 0.42
C LEU A 164 -0.94 15.12 0.02
N ILE A 165 -1.27 15.99 1.00
CA ILE A 165 -1.39 17.43 0.78
C ILE A 165 -0.06 18.05 0.36
N GLY A 166 1.06 17.59 0.93
CA GLY A 166 2.40 18.02 0.55
C GLY A 166 2.68 17.77 -0.93
N CYS A 167 2.27 16.61 -1.46
CA CYS A 167 2.43 16.26 -2.88
C CYS A 167 1.64 17.16 -3.84
N LEU A 168 0.54 17.80 -3.39
CA LEU A 168 -0.19 18.80 -4.18
C LEU A 168 0.58 20.10 -4.35
N ARG A 169 1.52 20.40 -3.44
CA ARG A 169 2.25 21.67 -3.38
C ARG A 169 3.59 21.63 -4.10
N THR A 170 4.08 20.44 -4.45
CA THR A 170 5.35 20.25 -5.14
C THR A 170 5.11 20.23 -6.65
N PRO A 171 5.46 21.29 -7.40
CA PRO A 171 5.41 21.23 -8.86
C PRO A 171 6.35 20.12 -9.33
N HIS A 172 5.81 19.16 -10.08
CA HIS A 172 6.62 18.15 -10.74
C HIS A 172 7.50 18.86 -11.77
N HIS A 173 8.81 18.89 -11.56
CA HIS A 173 9.75 19.38 -12.56
C HIS A 173 9.93 18.28 -13.63
N PRO A 174 9.41 18.45 -14.85
CA PRO A 174 9.56 17.45 -15.89
C PRO A 174 10.92 17.71 -16.57
N GLY A 175 11.99 17.09 -16.06
CA GLY A 175 13.28 17.22 -16.72
C GLY A 175 14.50 16.92 -15.85
N GLN A 176 14.89 15.65 -15.81
CA GLN A 176 16.30 15.24 -15.82
C GLN A 176 16.42 13.79 -16.33
N ARG A 177 15.98 13.56 -17.58
CA ARG A 177 16.63 12.58 -18.46
C ARG A 177 17.34 13.39 -19.53
N GLY A 178 18.65 13.46 -19.44
CA GLY A 178 19.47 14.24 -20.34
C GLY A 178 20.78 14.64 -19.70
N ARG A 179 21.73 13.70 -19.61
CA ARG A 179 23.12 14.07 -19.87
C ARG A 179 23.64 13.22 -21.04
N PRO A 180 24.19 13.86 -22.08
CA PRO A 180 24.80 13.19 -23.21
C PRO A 180 26.18 12.66 -22.83
N ASP A 181 26.68 11.76 -23.68
CA ASP A 181 28.02 11.15 -23.65
C ASP A 181 29.13 12.11 -23.21
N ILE A 182 29.94 11.64 -22.25
CA ILE A 182 31.40 11.82 -22.23
C ILE A 182 32.03 10.54 -21.66
#